data_AF-A0A6N7VJ29-F1
#
_entry.id   AF-A0A6N7VJ29-F1
#
_cell.length_a   1.000
_cell.length_b   1.000
_cell.length_c   1.000
_cell.angle_alpha   90.00
_cell.angle_beta   90.00
_cell.angle_gamma   90.00
#
_symmetry.space_group_name_H-M   'P 1'
#
loop_
_entity.id
_entity.type
_entity.pdbx_description
1 polymer ?
#
loop_
_entity_poly.entity_id
_entity_poly.type
_entity_poly.pdbx_seq_one_letter_code
_entity_poly.pdbx_strand_id
1 'polypeptide(L)'
;MIFLFLLKTISFSFLIDSIDFDEEVGGNGYREYKIYNQSMHRAIYKVKISGVGDIDITKDMSIYPNILSLDPNTYGVLKIYGGSSTNLPTGEYSFKLTFTPIVVPELKKGKEDKITGGSTIGLVPEIIMTAHVGNPKREETLDVENIQFYTKENKKLVCKMDVINNSHASITLGAQFKDRERNKADSKRLGRVSGNSRETFEVEINNFNAGDDIVYIELYNTQKGVFINKKIK
;
A
#
# COMPACT_ATOMS: atom_id res chain seq x y z
N MET A 1 -26.33 -20.58 -37.45
CA MET A 1 -25.51 -19.35 -37.55
C MET A 1 -25.25 -18.86 -36.13
N ILE A 2 -24.09 -19.17 -35.56
CA ILE A 2 -23.68 -18.69 -34.23
C ILE A 2 -22.58 -17.66 -34.46
N PHE A 3 -22.89 -16.41 -34.18
CA PHE A 3 -21.97 -15.29 -34.26
C PHE A 3 -21.18 -15.24 -32.94
N LEU A 4 -19.93 -15.70 -32.99
CA LEU A 4 -19.02 -15.65 -31.83
C LEU A 4 -18.51 -14.20 -31.67
N PHE A 5 -19.09 -13.45 -30.75
CA PHE A 5 -18.53 -12.16 -30.31
C PHE A 5 -17.25 -12.43 -29.50
N LEU A 6 -16.09 -12.32 -30.14
CA LEU A 6 -14.81 -12.14 -29.46
C LEU A 6 -14.83 -10.75 -28.80
N LEU A 7 -15.34 -10.69 -27.56
CA LEU A 7 -15.13 -9.55 -26.69
C LEU A 7 -13.62 -9.43 -26.48
N LYS A 8 -12.96 -8.49 -27.17
CA LYS A 8 -11.63 -8.03 -26.77
C LYS A 8 -11.78 -7.42 -25.38
N THR A 9 -11.43 -8.19 -24.36
CA THR A 9 -11.32 -7.68 -23.00
C THR A 9 -10.28 -6.56 -23.02
N ILE A 10 -10.70 -5.35 -22.67
CA ILE A 10 -9.79 -4.24 -22.41
C ILE A 10 -9.07 -4.61 -21.10
N SER A 11 -7.87 -5.16 -21.21
CA SER A 11 -7.03 -5.44 -20.05
C SER A 11 -6.37 -4.14 -19.62
N PHE A 12 -6.70 -3.68 -18.42
CA PHE A 12 -6.09 -2.50 -17.82
C PHE A 12 -4.69 -2.85 -17.29
N SER A 13 -3.75 -1.93 -17.47
CA SER A 13 -2.33 -2.23 -17.49
C SER A 13 -1.56 -1.73 -16.27
N PHE A 14 -2.21 -1.08 -15.31
CA PHE A 14 -1.55 -0.43 -14.19
C PHE A 14 -1.75 -1.22 -12.90
N LEU A 15 -0.65 -1.54 -12.23
CA LEU A 15 -0.63 -2.09 -10.89
C LEU A 15 0.53 -1.46 -10.10
N ILE A 16 0.29 -1.13 -8.84
CA ILE A 16 1.31 -0.70 -7.88
C ILE A 16 1.38 -1.72 -6.74
N ASP A 17 2.57 -1.99 -6.20
CA ASP A 17 2.78 -3.00 -5.15
C ASP A 17 2.28 -2.59 -3.76
N SER A 18 2.23 -1.29 -3.47
CA SER A 18 1.68 -0.72 -2.23
C SER A 18 1.14 0.68 -2.47
N ILE A 19 0.11 1.06 -1.72
CA ILE A 19 -0.47 2.41 -1.73
C ILE A 19 -0.14 3.19 -0.46
N ASP A 20 0.62 2.61 0.47
CA ASP A 20 0.99 3.24 1.72
C ASP A 20 2.31 3.96 1.53
N PHE A 21 2.46 5.18 2.06
CA PHE A 21 3.77 5.84 2.18
C PHE A 21 4.28 5.69 3.62
N ASP A 22 3.53 6.15 4.62
CA ASP A 22 3.78 5.90 6.06
C ASP A 22 5.23 6.23 6.49
N GLU A 23 5.84 7.19 5.80
CA GLU A 23 7.19 7.68 6.05
C GLU A 23 7.18 9.14 6.51
N GLU A 24 8.30 9.54 7.09
CA GLU A 24 8.49 10.87 7.64
C GLU A 24 8.69 11.92 6.53
N VAL A 25 7.96 13.03 6.61
CA VAL A 25 8.25 14.27 5.88
C VAL A 25 8.83 15.25 6.90
N GLY A 26 9.83 16.04 6.54
CA GLY A 26 10.62 16.78 7.53
C GLY A 26 11.93 16.11 7.94
N GLY A 27 12.11 14.84 7.56
CA GLY A 27 13.24 14.02 7.98
C GLY A 27 13.91 13.32 6.81
N ASN A 28 14.08 12.00 6.93
CA ASN A 28 14.74 11.13 5.94
C ASN A 28 13.76 10.08 5.36
N GLY A 29 12.47 10.39 5.28
CA GLY A 29 11.48 9.44 4.79
C GLY A 29 11.77 9.04 3.34
N TYR A 30 11.71 7.74 3.07
CA TYR A 30 12.05 7.19 1.77
C TYR A 30 11.27 5.92 1.50
N ARG A 31 10.68 5.82 0.31
CA ARG A 31 10.02 4.60 -0.14
C ARG A 31 10.16 4.37 -1.64
N GLU A 32 10.36 3.11 -2.00
CA GLU A 32 10.31 2.65 -3.39
C GLU A 32 9.02 1.87 -3.64
N TYR A 33 8.45 2.07 -4.83
CA TYR A 33 7.25 1.39 -5.32
C TYR A 33 7.54 0.75 -6.66
N LYS A 34 7.06 -0.47 -6.85
CA LYS A 34 7.05 -1.13 -8.16
C LYS A 34 5.75 -0.82 -8.87
N ILE A 35 5.85 -0.17 -10.03
CA ILE A 35 4.74 0.10 -10.93
C ILE A 35 4.83 -0.89 -12.09
N TYR A 36 3.84 -1.75 -12.23
CA TYR A 36 3.79 -2.79 -13.25
C TYR A 36 2.98 -2.30 -14.45
N ASN A 37 3.48 -2.62 -15.64
CA ASN A 37 2.74 -2.56 -16.89
C ASN A 37 2.31 -3.96 -17.30
N GLN A 38 1.04 -4.30 -17.07
CA GLN A 38 0.46 -5.60 -17.44
C GLN A 38 -0.12 -5.64 -18.86
N SER A 39 0.10 -4.59 -19.68
CA SER A 39 -0.32 -4.61 -21.08
C SER A 39 0.75 -5.15 -22.02
N MET A 40 0.32 -5.40 -23.25
CA MET A 40 1.17 -5.75 -24.39
C MET A 40 1.82 -4.53 -25.06
N HIS A 41 1.54 -3.31 -24.59
CA HIS A 41 2.07 -2.06 -25.17
C HIS A 41 2.93 -1.32 -24.15
N ARG A 42 3.90 -0.53 -24.62
CA ARG A 42 4.68 0.33 -23.73
C ARG A 42 3.74 1.37 -23.11
N ALA A 43 3.85 1.57 -21.80
CA ALA A 43 3.13 2.61 -21.06
C ALA A 43 4.12 3.68 -20.61
N ILE A 44 3.76 4.94 -20.78
CA ILE A 44 4.57 6.08 -20.30
C ILE A 44 3.67 6.92 -19.41
N TYR A 45 4.11 7.17 -18.18
CA TYR A 45 3.38 7.99 -17.21
C TYR A 45 4.21 9.20 -16.81
N LYS A 46 3.60 10.38 -16.81
CA LYS A 46 4.08 11.51 -16.02
C LYS A 46 3.53 11.36 -14.61
N VAL A 47 4.41 11.29 -13.63
CA VAL A 47 4.04 11.11 -12.22
C VAL A 47 4.18 12.43 -11.49
N LYS A 48 3.15 12.81 -10.73
CA LYS A 48 3.12 14.07 -9.97
C LYS A 48 2.61 13.85 -8.55
N ILE A 49 3.25 14.50 -7.59
CA ILE A 49 2.74 14.70 -6.23
C ILE A 49 1.92 16.00 -6.19
N SER A 50 0.72 15.95 -5.62
CA SER A 50 -0.16 17.10 -5.39
C SER A 50 -0.67 17.12 -3.95
N GLY A 51 -0.90 18.30 -3.38
CA GLY A 51 -1.38 18.43 -2.00
C GLY A 51 -2.81 17.91 -1.83
N VAL A 52 -3.11 17.41 -0.63
CA VAL A 52 -4.45 16.97 -0.20
C VAL A 52 -4.69 17.49 1.21
N GLY A 53 -5.89 18.02 1.46
CA GLY A 53 -6.25 18.61 2.76
C GLY A 53 -5.76 20.05 2.91
N ASP A 54 -5.74 20.52 4.16
CA ASP A 54 -5.53 21.94 4.47
C ASP A 54 -4.05 22.36 4.44
N ILE A 55 -3.14 21.42 4.73
CA ILE A 55 -1.69 21.68 4.78
C ILE A 55 -1.00 20.98 3.61
N ASP A 56 -0.43 21.78 2.70
CA ASP A 56 0.30 21.29 1.53
C ASP A 56 1.75 20.94 1.89
N ILE A 57 2.04 19.64 1.91
CA ILE A 57 3.38 19.09 2.19
C ILE A 57 4.21 18.84 0.91
N THR A 58 3.69 19.15 -0.29
CA THR A 58 4.34 18.73 -1.54
C THR A 58 5.70 19.36 -1.80
N LYS A 59 5.97 20.53 -1.21
CA LYS A 59 7.27 21.21 -1.29
C LYS A 59 8.36 20.49 -0.52
N ASP A 60 7.96 19.72 0.48
CA ASP A 60 8.84 18.93 1.33
C ASP A 60 8.98 17.49 0.81
N MET A 61 8.46 17.21 -0.38
CA MET A 61 8.50 15.89 -0.99
C MET A 61 9.15 15.94 -2.37
N SER A 62 9.81 14.84 -2.74
CA SER A 62 10.32 14.67 -4.10
C SER A 62 10.05 13.27 -4.63
N ILE A 63 9.98 13.17 -5.95
CA ILE A 63 9.68 11.94 -6.66
C ILE A 63 10.70 11.69 -7.77
N TYR A 64 11.12 10.45 -7.93
CA TYR A 64 12.04 10.06 -8.99
C TYR A 64 11.74 8.65 -9.52
N PRO A 65 11.65 8.45 -10.85
CA PRO A 65 11.61 9.49 -11.87
C PRO A 65 10.24 10.18 -11.91
N ASN A 66 10.19 11.40 -12.45
CA ASN A 66 8.93 12.11 -12.73
C ASN A 66 8.26 11.66 -14.04
N ILE A 67 8.98 10.92 -14.90
CA ILE A 67 8.46 10.24 -16.08
C ILE A 67 8.88 8.78 -15.98
N LEU A 68 7.90 7.88 -16.00
CA LEU A 68 8.11 6.44 -15.89
C LEU A 68 7.73 5.78 -17.22
N SER A 69 8.71 5.21 -17.90
CA SER A 69 8.50 4.42 -19.13
C SER A 69 8.60 2.94 -18.80
N LEU A 70 7.53 2.21 -19.08
CA LEU A 70 7.37 0.79 -18.72
C LEU A 70 7.15 -0.05 -19.98
N ASP A 71 8.06 -0.96 -20.24
CA ASP A 71 7.90 -1.93 -21.32
C ASP A 71 6.77 -2.94 -21.01
N PRO A 72 6.20 -3.57 -22.05
CA PRO A 72 5.14 -4.58 -21.87
C PRO A 72 5.53 -5.67 -20.87
N ASN A 73 4.63 -6.01 -19.95
CA ASN A 73 4.81 -7.06 -18.94
C ASN A 73 6.06 -6.86 -18.04
N THR A 74 6.46 -5.62 -17.80
CA THR A 74 7.59 -5.27 -16.90
C THR A 74 7.13 -4.38 -15.74
N TYR A 75 8.07 -4.03 -14.86
CA TYR A 75 7.85 -3.01 -13.84
C TYR A 75 8.98 -1.97 -13.86
N GLY A 76 8.64 -0.76 -13.42
CA GLY A 76 9.58 0.30 -13.12
C GLY A 76 9.54 0.64 -11.64
N VAL A 77 10.60 1.27 -11.15
CA VAL A 77 10.71 1.70 -9.75
C VAL A 77 10.46 3.19 -9.65
N LEU A 78 9.48 3.55 -8.83
CA LEU A 78 9.17 4.92 -8.45
C LEU A 78 9.65 5.15 -7.02
N LYS A 79 10.39 6.23 -6.80
CA LYS A 79 10.97 6.58 -5.51
C LYS A 79 10.31 7.84 -5.00
N ILE A 80 9.88 7.84 -3.74
CA ILE A 80 9.34 9.02 -3.06
C ILE A 80 10.23 9.31 -1.85
N TYR A 81 10.62 10.56 -1.70
CA TYR A 81 11.40 11.06 -0.58
C TYR A 81 10.58 12.12 0.17
N GLY A 82 10.43 11.98 1.48
CA GLY A 82 9.96 13.02 2.39
C GLY A 82 11.18 13.81 2.86
N GLY A 83 11.53 14.85 2.10
CA GLY A 83 12.71 15.67 2.34
C GLY A 83 12.67 16.44 3.67
N SER A 84 13.71 17.24 3.89
CA SER A 84 13.88 18.00 5.12
C SER A 84 13.05 19.29 5.10
N SER A 85 11.80 19.19 5.58
CA SER A 85 11.00 20.35 5.95
C SER A 85 11.59 21.08 7.15
N THR A 86 11.50 22.42 7.16
CA THR A 86 12.02 23.23 8.26
C THR A 86 10.97 23.70 9.26
N ASN A 87 9.65 23.55 8.99
CA ASN A 87 8.60 24.18 9.83
C ASN A 87 7.22 23.46 9.86
N LEU A 88 7.10 22.18 9.51
CA LEU A 88 5.81 21.49 9.62
C LEU A 88 5.51 21.06 11.07
N PRO A 89 4.28 21.29 11.59
CA PRO A 89 3.86 20.75 12.88
C PRO A 89 3.86 19.22 12.90
N THR A 90 4.07 18.61 14.07
CA THR A 90 3.90 17.17 14.26
C THR A 90 2.46 16.75 13.93
N GLY A 91 2.31 15.69 13.12
CA GLY A 91 1.00 15.24 12.68
C GLY A 91 1.05 14.33 11.47
N GLU A 92 -0.11 13.81 11.08
CA GLU A 92 -0.31 13.09 9.83
C GLU A 92 -0.78 14.04 8.72
N TYR A 93 -0.26 13.82 7.53
CA TYR A 93 -0.53 14.60 6.34
C TYR A 93 -0.84 13.68 5.17
N SER A 94 -1.62 14.17 4.22
CA SER A 94 -1.96 13.42 3.00
C SER A 94 -1.44 14.12 1.76
N PHE A 95 -1.08 13.34 0.76
CA PHE A 95 -0.72 13.83 -0.57
C PHE A 95 -1.29 12.88 -1.63
N LYS A 96 -1.45 13.39 -2.84
CA LYS A 96 -1.97 12.64 -3.97
C LYS A 96 -0.87 12.37 -4.98
N LEU A 97 -0.76 11.11 -5.39
CA LEU A 97 0.07 10.66 -6.48
C LEU A 97 -0.79 10.47 -7.73
N THR A 98 -0.52 11.26 -8.77
CA THR A 98 -1.25 11.20 -10.05
C THR A 98 -0.34 10.65 -11.14
N PHE A 99 -0.82 9.63 -11.86
CA PHE A 99 -0.14 9.01 -13.00
C PHE A 99 -0.83 9.41 -14.31
N THR A 100 -0.37 10.48 -14.94
CA THR A 100 -0.94 10.93 -16.22
C THR A 100 -0.31 10.16 -17.38
N PRO A 101 -1.08 9.36 -18.14
CA PRO A 101 -0.54 8.64 -19.29
C PRO A 101 -0.12 9.62 -20.38
N ILE A 102 1.07 9.40 -20.94
CA ILE A 102 1.56 10.09 -22.13
C ILE A 102 1.25 9.17 -23.31
N VAL A 103 0.23 9.54 -24.10
CA VAL A 103 -0.12 8.80 -25.32
C VAL A 103 0.83 9.23 -26.42
N VAL A 104 1.66 8.30 -26.90
CA VAL A 104 2.46 8.50 -28.11
C VAL A 104 1.60 8.06 -29.29
N PRO A 105 1.22 8.95 -30.22
CA PRO A 105 0.44 8.57 -31.37
C PRO A 105 1.26 7.63 -32.26
N GLU A 106 0.77 6.41 -32.46
CA GLU A 106 1.33 5.53 -33.48
C GLU A 106 0.90 6.03 -34.85
N LEU A 107 1.86 6.50 -35.66
CA LEU A 107 1.64 6.77 -37.07
C LEU A 107 1.39 5.43 -37.77
N LYS A 108 0.12 5.03 -37.86
CA LYS A 108 -0.27 3.95 -38.75
C LYS A 108 -0.05 4.43 -40.18
N LYS A 109 0.93 3.85 -40.89
CA LYS A 109 0.98 3.93 -42.35
C LYS A 109 -0.32 3.33 -42.87
N GLY A 110 -1.28 4.18 -43.22
CA GLY A 110 -2.49 3.75 -43.89
C GLY A 110 -2.10 3.10 -45.22
N LYS A 111 -2.80 2.01 -45.59
CA LYS A 111 -3.00 1.75 -47.01
C LYS A 111 -3.78 2.97 -47.54
N GLU A 112 -3.34 3.51 -48.68
CA GLU A 112 -4.06 4.56 -49.40
C GLU A 112 -5.56 4.22 -49.39
N ASP A 113 -6.42 5.17 -49.01
CA ASP A 113 -7.90 5.12 -49.02
C ASP A 113 -8.68 4.67 -47.77
N LYS A 114 -8.10 4.61 -46.56
CA LYS A 114 -8.92 4.46 -45.33
C LYS A 114 -8.55 5.41 -44.20
N ILE A 115 -9.46 6.33 -43.88
CA ILE A 115 -9.45 7.09 -42.62
C ILE A 115 -9.96 6.17 -41.50
N THR A 116 -9.06 5.58 -40.73
CA THR A 116 -9.42 4.91 -39.47
C THR A 116 -9.40 5.93 -38.34
N GLY A 117 -10.58 6.32 -37.85
CA GLY A 117 -10.70 7.04 -36.59
C GLY A 117 -10.33 6.12 -35.42
N GLY A 118 -9.37 6.54 -34.59
CA GLY A 118 -9.03 5.85 -33.35
C GLY A 118 -9.37 6.74 -32.16
N SER A 119 -10.13 6.22 -31.20
CA SER A 119 -10.31 6.83 -29.89
C SER A 119 -9.46 6.09 -28.87
N THR A 120 -8.61 6.80 -28.14
CA THR A 120 -7.82 6.25 -27.04
C THR A 120 -8.45 6.66 -25.71
N ILE A 121 -8.87 5.69 -24.92
CA ILE A 121 -9.31 5.90 -23.54
C ILE A 121 -8.07 5.75 -22.65
N GLY A 122 -7.65 6.85 -22.01
CA GLY A 122 -6.55 6.85 -21.05
C GLY A 122 -7.07 6.72 -19.62
N LEU A 123 -6.48 5.82 -18.84
CA LEU A 123 -6.71 5.74 -17.39
C LEU A 123 -5.72 6.68 -16.68
N VAL A 124 -6.21 7.50 -15.75
CA VAL A 124 -5.39 8.36 -14.89
C VAL A 124 -5.51 7.87 -13.44
N PRO A 125 -4.64 6.95 -12.98
CA PRO A 125 -4.60 6.57 -11.58
C PRO A 125 -4.30 7.77 -10.68
N GLU A 126 -5.11 7.91 -9.64
CA GLU A 126 -4.86 8.83 -8.54
C GLU A 126 -4.88 8.06 -7.22
N ILE A 127 -3.81 8.18 -6.43
CA ILE A 127 -3.66 7.47 -5.16
C ILE A 127 -3.45 8.52 -4.07
N ILE A 128 -4.31 8.51 -3.05
CA ILE A 128 -4.10 9.30 -1.85
C ILE A 128 -3.23 8.49 -0.91
N MET A 129 -2.10 9.06 -0.51
CA MET A 129 -1.11 8.48 0.38
C MET A 129 -0.95 9.38 1.59
N THR A 130 -0.43 8.82 2.68
CA THR A 130 -0.17 9.58 3.91
C THR A 130 1.27 9.55 4.33
N ALA A 131 1.73 10.67 4.87
CA ALA A 131 3.02 10.86 5.51
C ALA A 131 2.83 11.34 6.94
N HIS A 132 3.90 11.35 7.73
CA HIS A 132 3.87 11.92 9.07
C HIS A 132 5.04 12.86 9.31
N VAL A 133 4.88 13.83 10.20
CA VAL A 133 5.97 14.69 10.69
C VAL A 133 6.19 14.37 12.15
N GLY A 134 7.44 14.10 12.53
CA GLY A 134 7.82 13.66 13.86
C GLY A 134 7.81 12.14 14.02
N ASN A 135 8.49 11.67 15.06
CA ASN A 135 8.62 10.25 15.34
C ASN A 135 7.34 9.71 16.03
N PRO A 136 6.63 8.74 15.44
CA PRO A 136 5.44 8.16 16.06
C PRO A 136 5.74 7.27 17.26
N LYS A 137 7.00 6.92 17.53
CA LYS A 137 7.43 6.04 18.64
C LYS A 137 6.59 4.76 18.70
N ARG A 138 6.65 3.98 17.62
CA ARG A 138 5.69 2.89 17.33
C ARG A 138 5.70 1.80 18.41
N GLU A 139 6.86 1.57 19.02
CA GLU A 139 7.09 0.59 20.08
C GLU A 139 6.43 0.99 21.41
N GLU A 140 6.21 2.30 21.63
CA GLU A 140 5.62 2.86 22.85
C GLU A 140 4.12 3.16 22.70
N THR A 141 3.63 3.29 21.46
CA THR A 141 2.29 3.80 21.15
C THR A 141 1.34 2.76 20.58
N LEU A 142 1.85 1.60 20.17
CA LEU A 142 1.04 0.48 19.70
C LEU A 142 0.76 -0.51 20.83
N ASP A 143 -0.46 -1.04 20.86
CA ASP A 143 -0.81 -2.17 21.72
C ASP A 143 -1.85 -3.09 21.06
N VAL A 144 -2.01 -4.30 21.60
CA VAL A 144 -3.05 -5.26 21.25
C VAL A 144 -3.88 -5.62 22.47
N GLU A 145 -5.19 -5.45 22.43
CA GLU A 145 -6.12 -5.78 23.53
C GLU A 145 -7.25 -6.69 23.06
N ASN A 146 -8.09 -7.14 24.01
CA ASN A 146 -9.33 -7.87 23.74
C ASN A 146 -9.16 -9.10 22.83
N ILE A 147 -8.07 -9.83 23.04
CA ILE A 147 -7.70 -10.98 22.21
C ILE A 147 -8.61 -12.17 22.54
N GLN A 148 -9.27 -12.69 21.51
CA GLN A 148 -10.17 -13.83 21.59
C GLN A 148 -9.88 -14.80 20.45
N PHE A 149 -9.73 -16.07 20.79
CA PHE A 149 -9.61 -17.15 19.81
C PHE A 149 -10.88 -17.98 19.79
N TYR A 150 -11.39 -18.26 18.60
CA TYR A 150 -12.54 -19.15 18.40
C TYR A 150 -12.43 -19.88 17.07
N THR A 151 -13.19 -20.97 16.94
CA THR A 151 -13.23 -21.75 15.70
C THR A 151 -14.53 -21.44 14.96
N LYS A 152 -14.43 -21.06 13.69
CA LYS A 152 -15.61 -20.88 12.81
C LYS A 152 -16.20 -22.23 12.42
N GLU A 153 -17.43 -22.23 11.90
CA GLU A 153 -18.15 -23.44 11.44
C GLU A 153 -17.34 -24.28 10.43
N ASN A 154 -16.50 -23.63 9.63
CA ASN A 154 -15.59 -24.27 8.67
C ASN A 154 -14.32 -24.89 9.31
N LYS A 155 -14.28 -25.03 10.63
CA LYS A 155 -13.16 -25.56 11.43
C LYS A 155 -11.86 -24.74 11.35
N LYS A 156 -11.92 -23.49 10.90
CA LYS A 156 -10.76 -22.60 10.92
C LYS A 156 -10.67 -21.86 12.25
N LEU A 157 -9.48 -21.85 12.83
CA LEU A 157 -9.15 -21.02 13.98
C LEU A 157 -9.14 -19.55 13.55
N VAL A 158 -9.73 -18.69 14.35
CA VAL A 158 -9.82 -17.25 14.12
C VAL A 158 -9.36 -16.52 15.38
N CYS A 159 -8.60 -15.45 15.19
CA CYS A 159 -8.28 -14.49 16.22
C CYS A 159 -9.05 -13.20 15.98
N LYS A 160 -9.79 -12.74 16.97
CA LYS A 160 -10.33 -11.38 17.06
C LYS A 160 -9.53 -10.60 18.08
N MET A 161 -9.07 -9.41 17.74
CA MET A 161 -8.27 -8.56 18.62
C MET A 161 -8.45 -7.07 18.27
N ASP A 162 -8.27 -6.22 19.26
CA ASP A 162 -8.18 -4.77 19.05
C ASP A 162 -6.71 -4.38 18.92
N VAL A 163 -6.37 -3.61 17.89
CA VAL A 163 -5.09 -2.94 17.76
C VAL A 163 -5.28 -1.45 18.05
N ILE A 164 -4.49 -0.94 18.98
CA ILE A 164 -4.55 0.43 19.44
C ILE A 164 -3.33 1.17 18.92
N ASN A 165 -3.56 2.35 18.36
CA ASN A 165 -2.51 3.26 17.91
C ASN A 165 -2.70 4.61 18.60
N ASN A 166 -1.94 4.85 19.66
CA ASN A 166 -1.93 6.12 20.39
C ASN A 166 -0.94 7.14 19.81
N SER A 167 -0.35 6.86 18.64
CA SER A 167 0.51 7.83 17.97
C SER A 167 -0.30 8.80 17.11
N HIS A 168 0.32 9.92 16.76
CA HIS A 168 -0.27 10.91 15.85
C HIS A 168 -0.33 10.44 14.39
N ALA A 169 0.38 9.36 14.04
CA ALA A 169 0.51 8.87 12.67
C ALA A 169 -0.21 7.53 12.52
N SER A 170 -0.79 7.30 11.37
CA SER A 170 -1.29 5.98 11.02
C SER A 170 -0.13 5.05 10.69
N ILE A 171 -0.35 3.76 10.93
CA ILE A 171 0.68 2.75 10.77
C ILE A 171 0.08 1.54 10.08
N THR A 172 0.67 1.15 8.95
CA THR A 172 0.37 -0.13 8.31
C THR A 172 1.05 -1.28 9.03
N LEU A 173 0.25 -2.28 9.44
CA LEU A 173 0.66 -3.37 10.32
C LEU A 173 0.29 -4.75 9.75
N GLY A 174 1.14 -5.72 10.09
CA GLY A 174 0.81 -7.13 10.14
C GLY A 174 0.89 -7.64 11.57
N ALA A 175 0.31 -8.82 11.80
CA ALA A 175 0.40 -9.54 13.07
C ALA A 175 1.03 -10.92 12.84
N GLN A 176 1.94 -11.31 13.72
CA GLN A 176 2.52 -12.63 13.76
C GLN A 176 2.14 -13.33 15.07
N PHE A 177 1.54 -14.51 14.94
CA PHE A 177 1.10 -15.34 16.05
C PHE A 177 2.16 -16.43 16.27
N LYS A 178 2.65 -16.60 17.50
CA LYS A 178 3.74 -17.55 17.81
C LYS A 178 3.43 -18.46 18.98
N ASP A 179 3.98 -19.67 18.94
CA ASP A 179 3.99 -20.60 20.06
C ASP A 179 4.98 -20.18 21.15
N ARG A 180 5.00 -20.94 22.26
CA ARG A 180 5.88 -20.68 23.41
C ARG A 180 7.37 -20.63 23.02
N GLU A 181 7.80 -21.60 22.22
CA GLU A 181 9.20 -21.77 21.80
C GLU A 181 9.58 -20.87 20.61
N ARG A 182 8.63 -20.14 20.02
CA ARG A 182 8.78 -19.31 18.82
C ARG A 182 9.23 -20.07 17.57
N ASN A 183 9.04 -21.40 17.56
CA ASN A 183 9.37 -22.27 16.43
C ASN A 183 8.24 -22.33 15.40
N LYS A 184 7.01 -22.05 15.83
CA LYS A 184 5.81 -22.10 15.01
C LYS A 184 5.19 -20.71 14.94
N ALA A 185 4.93 -20.24 13.72
CA ALA A 185 4.38 -18.91 13.50
C ALA A 185 3.35 -18.88 12.36
N ASP A 186 2.35 -18.00 12.47
CA ASP A 186 1.46 -17.63 11.38
C ASP A 186 1.44 -16.11 11.23
N SER A 187 1.53 -15.61 10.00
CA SER A 187 1.62 -14.17 9.73
C SER A 187 0.38 -13.70 8.96
N LYS A 188 -0.23 -12.60 9.41
CA LYS A 188 -1.39 -11.97 8.79
C LYS A 188 -1.12 -10.50 8.51
N ARG A 189 -1.63 -10.02 7.38
CA ARG A 189 -1.71 -8.59 7.10
C ARG A 189 -2.97 -8.05 7.79
N LEU A 190 -2.83 -6.98 8.56
CA LEU A 190 -3.96 -6.28 9.17
C LEU A 190 -4.36 -5.09 8.29
N GLY A 191 -3.37 -4.38 7.75
CA GLY A 191 -3.59 -3.15 6.99
C GLY A 191 -3.29 -1.93 7.85
N ARG A 192 -3.93 -0.81 7.53
CA ARG A 192 -3.68 0.49 8.17
C ARG A 192 -4.49 0.65 9.45
N VAL A 193 -3.84 1.11 10.52
CA VAL A 193 -4.48 1.57 11.77
C VAL A 193 -4.25 3.07 11.90
N SER A 194 -5.33 3.84 11.96
CA SER A 194 -5.27 5.31 12.00
C SER A 194 -4.57 5.82 13.27
N GLY A 195 -3.97 7.01 13.22
CA GLY A 195 -3.43 7.66 14.41
C GLY A 195 -4.53 7.96 15.45
N ASN A 196 -4.20 7.89 16.74
CA ASN A 196 -5.11 8.07 17.87
C ASN A 196 -6.43 7.26 17.74
N SER A 197 -6.32 5.99 17.34
CA SER A 197 -7.48 5.14 17.06
C SER A 197 -7.35 3.73 17.66
N ARG A 198 -8.48 3.03 17.68
CA ARG A 198 -8.60 1.61 18.02
C ARG A 198 -9.35 0.94 16.87
N GLU A 199 -8.76 -0.11 16.31
CA GLU A 199 -9.32 -0.88 15.21
C GLU A 199 -9.43 -2.36 15.61
N THR A 200 -10.59 -2.96 15.34
CA THR A 200 -10.82 -4.40 15.61
C THR A 200 -10.52 -5.21 14.36
N PHE A 201 -9.63 -6.20 14.49
CA PHE A 201 -9.28 -7.13 13.43
C PHE A 201 -9.80 -8.53 13.74
N GLU A 202 -10.25 -9.22 12.70
CA GLU A 202 -10.61 -10.63 12.74
C GLU A 202 -9.83 -11.36 11.65
N VAL A 203 -8.94 -12.27 12.04
CA VAL A 203 -8.02 -12.96 11.12
C VAL A 203 -8.06 -14.47 11.27
N GLU A 204 -8.12 -15.18 10.14
CA GLU A 204 -8.02 -16.64 10.13
C GLU A 204 -6.57 -17.08 10.37
N ILE A 205 -6.38 -17.97 11.34
CA ILE A 205 -5.08 -18.55 11.69
C ILE A 205 -5.00 -19.95 11.08
N ASN A 206 -4.02 -20.15 10.22
CA ASN A 206 -3.87 -21.36 9.42
C ASN A 206 -2.82 -22.31 9.97
N ASN A 207 -1.79 -21.76 10.63
CA ASN A 207 -0.69 -22.57 11.13
C ASN A 207 -0.90 -23.01 12.58
N PHE A 208 -2.09 -22.92 13.17
CA PHE A 208 -2.35 -23.38 14.54
C PHE A 208 -3.67 -24.12 14.61
N ASN A 209 -3.76 -25.11 15.52
CA ASN A 209 -4.96 -25.92 15.69
C ASN A 209 -5.85 -25.38 16.81
N ALA A 210 -5.26 -24.84 17.87
CA ALA A 210 -5.97 -24.23 18.99
C ALA A 210 -5.37 -22.86 19.35
N GLY A 211 -6.21 -21.95 19.84
CA GLY A 211 -5.74 -20.65 20.37
C GLY A 211 -4.86 -20.79 21.61
N ASP A 212 -4.94 -21.92 22.32
CA ASP A 212 -4.08 -22.25 23.47
C ASP A 212 -2.63 -22.53 23.11
N ASP A 213 -2.37 -22.86 21.85
CA ASP A 213 -1.02 -23.03 21.32
C ASP A 213 -0.33 -21.68 21.06
N ILE A 214 -1.07 -20.57 21.05
CA ILE A 214 -0.56 -19.24 20.72
C ILE A 214 -0.28 -18.47 22.02
N VAL A 215 1.00 -18.10 22.20
CA VAL A 215 1.50 -17.46 23.43
C VAL A 215 1.94 -16.02 23.19
N TYR A 216 2.34 -15.69 21.97
CA TYR A 216 2.78 -14.34 21.61
C TYR A 216 2.03 -13.82 20.38
N ILE A 217 1.77 -12.51 20.39
CA ILE A 217 1.37 -11.73 19.21
C ILE A 217 2.39 -10.64 19.01
N GLU A 218 2.98 -10.59 17.82
CA GLU A 218 3.89 -9.52 17.41
C GLU A 218 3.22 -8.65 16.35
N LEU A 219 3.17 -7.33 16.55
CA LEU A 219 2.82 -6.41 15.48
C LEU A 219 4.10 -5.97 14.77
N TYR A 220 4.07 -6.01 13.45
CA TYR A 220 5.20 -5.68 12.61
C TYR A 220 4.79 -4.86 11.40
N ASN A 221 5.75 -4.17 10.82
CA ASN A 221 5.67 -3.62 9.47
C ASN A 221 6.70 -4.33 8.60
N THR A 222 6.31 -4.72 7.38
CA THR A 222 7.18 -5.50 6.48
C THR A 222 8.47 -4.78 6.11
N GLN A 223 8.52 -3.45 6.21
CA GLN A 223 9.68 -2.63 5.89
C GLN A 223 10.47 -2.22 7.14
N LYS A 224 9.78 -1.99 8.26
CA LYS A 224 10.39 -1.45 9.49
C LYS A 224 10.65 -2.50 10.58
N GLY A 225 10.21 -3.74 10.37
CA GLY A 225 10.41 -4.85 11.31
C GLY A 225 9.32 -4.93 12.38
N VAL A 226 9.64 -5.59 13.49
CA VAL A 226 8.73 -5.80 14.63
C VAL A 226 8.68 -4.56 15.50
N PHE A 227 7.49 -4.06 15.80
CA PHE A 227 7.29 -2.91 16.70
C PHE A 227 6.97 -3.35 18.12
N ILE A 228 6.08 -4.32 18.28
CA ILE A 228 5.71 -4.83 19.60
C ILE A 228 5.70 -6.35 19.63
N ASN A 229 6.04 -6.90 20.78
CA ASN A 229 5.99 -8.33 21.08
C ASN A 229 5.21 -8.54 22.38
N LYS A 230 3.92 -8.85 22.25
CA LYS A 230 3.01 -9.02 23.38
C LYS A 230 2.91 -10.49 23.74
N LYS A 231 3.30 -10.81 24.98
CA LYS A 231 2.97 -12.10 25.60
C LYS A 231 1.52 -12.07 26.07
N ILE A 232 0.73 -13.03 25.62
CA ILE A 232 -0.73 -13.05 25.85
C ILE A 232 -1.18 -14.19 26.77
N LYS A 233 -0.25 -15.10 27.12
CA LYS A 233 -0.41 -16.22 28.06
C LYS A 233 0.89 -16.47 28.81
#